data_AF-A0A0H3N7A7-F1
#
_entry.id   AF-A0A0H3N7A7-F1
#
_cell.length_a   1.000
_cell.length_b   1.000
_cell.length_c   1.000
_cell.angle_alpha   90.00
_cell.angle_beta   90.00
_cell.angle_gamma   90.00
#
_symmetry.space_group_name_H-M   'P 1'
#
loop_
_entity.id
_entity.type
_entity.pdbx_description
1 polymer ?
#
loop_
_entity_poly.entity_id
_entity_poly.type
_entity_poly.pdbx_seq_one_letter_code
_entity_poly.pdbx_strand_id
1 'polypeptide(L)'
;MRGITMENKDFKLTICIFAFVIGVVVLFCCIGLGEFSAEHIIQQNGGIMDTDQYNIYLDQSISQYRNFGSILALLGGIGILFDKYIRKY
;
A
#
# COMPACT_ATOMS: atom_id res chain seq x y z
N MET A 1 4.69 10.46 34.75
CA MET A 1 3.66 10.29 33.70
C MET A 1 3.58 11.61 32.94
N ARG A 2 4.23 11.70 31.77
CA ARG A 2 4.27 12.94 30.96
C ARG A 2 3.15 12.89 29.92
N GLY A 3 2.41 13.99 29.90
CA GLY A 3 1.10 14.15 29.31
C GLY A 3 1.02 13.84 27.82
N ILE A 4 -0.10 13.22 27.50
CA ILE A 4 -0.62 12.91 26.18
C ILE A 4 -1.23 14.21 25.62
N THR A 5 -0.42 15.24 25.45
CA THR A 5 -0.78 16.41 24.64
C THR A 5 0.10 16.38 23.41
N MET A 6 -0.05 15.33 22.60
CA MET A 6 0.45 15.38 21.23
C MET A 6 -0.43 16.38 20.49
N GLU A 7 0.15 17.53 20.18
CA GLU A 7 -0.45 18.54 19.31
C GLU A 7 -1.01 17.86 18.04
N ASN A 8 -2.19 18.26 17.57
CA ASN A 8 -2.86 17.66 16.39
C ASN A 8 -1.97 17.51 15.15
N LYS A 9 -0.89 18.31 15.05
CA LYS A 9 0.11 18.22 13.98
C LYS A 9 0.95 16.94 14.04
N ASP A 10 1.43 16.54 15.22
CA ASP A 10 2.30 15.36 15.36
C ASP A 10 1.51 14.05 15.15
N PHE A 11 0.20 14.05 15.49
CA PHE A 11 -0.70 12.94 15.20
C PHE A 11 -0.91 12.75 13.69
N LYS A 12 -1.13 13.85 12.94
CA LYS A 12 -1.25 13.81 11.47
C LYS A 12 0.01 13.27 10.80
N LEU A 13 1.17 13.70 11.28
CA LEU A 13 2.47 13.28 10.78
C LEU A 13 2.72 11.80 11.05
N THR A 14 2.36 11.33 12.24
CA THR A 14 2.40 9.91 12.61
C THR A 14 1.55 9.07 11.67
N ILE A 15 0.31 9.49 11.38
CA ILE A 15 -0.56 8.79 10.42
C ILE A 15 0.05 8.75 9.01
N CYS A 16 0.66 9.85 8.54
CA CYS A 16 1.30 9.89 7.23
C CYS A 16 2.50 8.95 7.13
N ILE A 17 3.33 8.87 8.19
CA ILE A 17 4.45 7.92 8.27
C ILE A 17 3.94 6.49 8.24
N PHE A 18 2.91 6.16 9.03
CA PHE A 18 2.32 4.83 9.01
C PHE A 18 1.74 4.49 7.63
N ALA A 19 1.00 5.40 7.01
CA ALA A 19 0.46 5.20 5.66
C ALA A 19 1.57 5.01 4.61
N PHE A 20 2.68 5.74 4.73
CA PHE A 20 3.85 5.58 3.85
C PHE A 20 4.50 4.21 4.02
N VAL A 21 4.75 3.78 5.26
CA VAL A 21 5.34 2.46 5.56
C VAL A 21 4.41 1.35 5.05
N ILE A 22 3.11 1.44 5.30
CA ILE A 22 2.12 0.48 4.78
C ILE A 22 2.13 0.47 3.24
N GLY A 23 2.15 1.64 2.59
CA GLY A 23 2.24 1.74 1.14
C GLY A 23 3.49 1.05 0.56
N VAL A 24 4.65 1.25 1.17
CA VAL A 24 5.91 0.60 0.77
C VAL A 24 5.88 -0.91 1.01
N VAL A 25 5.33 -1.36 2.15
CA VAL A 25 5.18 -2.80 2.43
C VAL A 25 4.23 -3.45 1.44
N VAL A 26 3.12 -2.79 1.10
CA VAL A 26 2.20 -3.26 0.04
C VAL A 26 2.92 -3.31 -1.30
N LEU A 27 3.74 -2.30 -1.64
CA LEU A 27 4.57 -2.31 -2.86
C LEU A 27 5.54 -3.51 -2.91
N PHE A 28 6.21 -3.82 -1.81
CA PHE A 28 7.12 -4.97 -1.72
C PHE A 28 6.37 -6.32 -1.75
N CYS A 29 5.18 -6.40 -1.14
CA CYS A 29 4.35 -7.60 -1.13
C CYS A 29 3.37 -7.71 -2.30
N CYS A 30 3.39 -6.80 -3.29
CA CYS A 30 2.45 -6.80 -4.43
C CYS A 30 2.44 -8.13 -5.17
N ILE A 31 3.64 -8.70 -5.36
CA ILE A 31 3.84 -9.91 -6.16
C ILE A 31 3.23 -11.11 -5.42
N GLY A 32 3.59 -11.28 -4.14
CA GLY A 32 3.04 -12.37 -3.32
C GLY A 32 1.55 -12.26 -3.02
N LEU A 33 1.02 -11.04 -2.81
CA LEU A 33 -0.42 -10.81 -2.63
C LEU A 33 -1.21 -11.02 -3.93
N GLY A 34 -0.61 -10.68 -5.07
CA GLY A 34 -1.14 -10.94 -6.40
C GLY A 34 -1.22 -12.43 -6.71
N GLU A 35 -0.15 -13.19 -6.43
CA GLU A 35 -0.13 -14.65 -6.58
C GLU A 35 -1.17 -15.33 -5.68
N PHE A 36 -1.25 -14.95 -4.39
CA PHE A 36 -2.21 -15.54 -3.46
C PHE A 36 -3.67 -15.24 -3.84
N SER A 37 -3.95 -14.03 -4.32
CA SER A 37 -5.30 -13.70 -4.83
C SER A 37 -5.63 -14.48 -6.10
N ALA A 38 -4.68 -14.61 -7.02
CA ALA A 38 -4.89 -15.33 -8.27
C ALA A 38 -5.10 -16.84 -8.03
N GLU A 39 -4.33 -17.45 -7.12
CA GLU A 39 -4.55 -18.84 -6.68
C GLU A 39 -5.93 -19.03 -6.06
N HIS A 40 -6.36 -18.10 -5.19
CA HIS A 40 -7.68 -18.16 -4.56
C HIS A 40 -8.81 -18.08 -5.59
N ILE A 41 -8.66 -17.21 -6.60
CA ILE A 41 -9.63 -17.07 -7.69
C ILE A 41 -9.68 -18.34 -8.56
N ILE A 42 -8.54 -19.00 -8.83
CA ILE A 42 -8.53 -20.29 -9.53
C ILE A 42 -9.26 -21.37 -8.73
N GLN A 43 -8.96 -21.48 -7.43
CA GLN A 43 -9.59 -22.46 -6.56
C GLN A 43 -11.11 -22.25 -6.47
N GLN A 44 -11.57 -20.99 -6.45
CA GLN A 44 -12.99 -20.66 -6.46
C GLN A 44 -13.68 -20.91 -7.80
N ASN A 45 -12.97 -20.82 -8.93
CA ASN A 45 -13.51 -21.09 -10.27
C ASN A 45 -13.44 -22.57 -10.70
N GLY A 46 -13.22 -23.49 -9.75
CA GLY A 46 -13.23 -24.93 -10.02
C GLY A 46 -11.87 -25.52 -10.40
N GLY A 47 -10.77 -24.79 -10.15
CA GLY A 47 -9.41 -25.31 -10.26
C GLY A 47 -8.85 -25.40 -11.68
N ILE A 48 -9.65 -25.06 -12.70
CA ILE A 48 -9.26 -25.12 -14.12
C ILE A 48 -9.36 -23.70 -14.67
N MET A 49 -8.22 -23.05 -14.78
CA MET A 49 -8.09 -21.75 -15.43
C MET A 49 -7.03 -21.88 -16.51
N ASP A 50 -7.37 -21.45 -17.73
CA ASP A 50 -6.44 -21.46 -18.85
C ASP A 50 -5.20 -20.63 -18.46
N THR A 51 -4.00 -21.13 -18.77
CA THR A 51 -2.74 -20.53 -18.29
C THR A 51 -2.58 -19.10 -18.77
N ASP A 52 -3.09 -18.80 -19.97
CA ASP A 52 -3.12 -17.45 -20.53
C ASP A 52 -4.01 -16.51 -19.71
N GLN A 53 -5.19 -17.00 -19.30
CA GLN A 53 -6.12 -16.24 -18.48
C GLN A 53 -5.57 -16.03 -17.06
N TYR A 54 -4.91 -17.03 -16.48
CA TYR A 54 -4.25 -16.89 -15.18
C TYR A 54 -3.21 -15.78 -15.19
N ASN A 55 -2.35 -15.75 -16.22
CA ASN A 55 -1.28 -14.77 -16.31
C ASN A 55 -1.82 -13.34 -16.45
N ILE A 56 -2.91 -13.14 -17.19
CA ILE A 56 -3.58 -11.83 -17.32
C ILE A 56 -4.16 -11.37 -15.97
N TYR A 57 -4.82 -12.26 -15.22
CA TYR A 57 -5.37 -11.94 -13.90
C TYR A 57 -4.29 -11.65 -12.86
N LEU A 58 -3.16 -12.34 -12.95
CA LEU A 58 -2.00 -12.13 -12.08
C LEU A 58 -1.36 -10.77 -12.35
N ASP A 59 -1.12 -10.43 -13.62
CA ASP A 59 -0.55 -9.13 -14.02
C ASP A 59 -1.49 -7.98 -13.65
N GLN A 60 -2.80 -8.13 -13.89
CA GLN A 60 -3.79 -7.15 -13.44
C GLN A 60 -3.80 -6.99 -11.92
N SER A 61 -3.78 -8.08 -11.15
CA SER A 61 -3.76 -8.03 -9.69
C SER A 61 -2.50 -7.34 -9.19
N ILE A 62 -1.32 -7.72 -9.70
CA ILE A 62 -0.04 -7.09 -9.35
C ILE A 62 -0.08 -5.60 -9.69
N SER A 63 -0.58 -5.24 -10.88
CA SER A 63 -0.66 -3.84 -11.32
C SER A 63 -1.58 -3.03 -10.40
N GLN A 64 -2.72 -3.58 -9.97
CA GLN A 64 -3.63 -2.92 -9.04
C GLN A 64 -3.01 -2.73 -7.66
N TYR A 65 -2.40 -3.76 -7.07
CA TYR A 65 -1.69 -3.64 -5.79
C TYR A 65 -0.54 -2.64 -5.87
N ARG A 66 0.20 -2.63 -6.98
CA ARG A 66 1.28 -1.68 -7.23
C ARG A 66 0.74 -0.26 -7.34
N ASN A 67 -0.39 -0.06 -8.01
CA ASN A 67 -0.99 1.26 -8.17
C ASN A 67 -1.52 1.80 -6.83
N PHE A 68 -2.21 0.96 -6.05
CA PHE A 68 -2.67 1.31 -4.70
C PHE A 68 -1.50 1.63 -3.77
N GLY A 69 -0.47 0.78 -3.73
CA GLY A 69 0.73 0.99 -2.93
C GLY A 69 1.48 2.27 -3.33
N SER A 70 1.55 2.57 -4.64
CA SER A 70 2.17 3.79 -5.16
C SER A 70 1.40 5.04 -4.75
N ILE A 71 0.07 5.03 -4.84
CA ILE A 71 -0.76 6.16 -4.41
C ILE A 71 -0.61 6.40 -2.90
N LEU A 72 -0.65 5.34 -2.08
CA LEU A 72 -0.44 5.41 -0.63
C LEU A 72 0.95 5.95 -0.28
N ALA A 73 1.99 5.47 -0.96
CA ALA A 73 3.36 5.93 -0.75
C ALA A 73 3.54 7.40 -1.19
N LEU A 74 2.93 7.83 -2.30
CA LEU A 74 2.98 9.22 -2.74
C LEU A 74 2.23 10.14 -1.78
N LEU A 75 1.01 9.78 -1.37
CA LEU A 75 0.22 10.59 -0.44
C LEU A 75 0.92 10.73 0.92
N GLY A 76 1.40 9.60 1.46
CA GLY A 76 2.15 9.58 2.72
C GLY A 76 3.46 10.35 2.64
N GLY A 77 4.22 10.18 1.55
CA GLY A 77 5.50 10.85 1.32
C GLY A 77 5.36 12.37 1.16
N ILE A 78 4.38 12.82 0.38
CA ILE A 78 4.07 14.25 0.20
C ILE A 78 3.64 14.87 1.54
N GLY A 79 2.84 14.16 2.35
CA GLY A 79 2.44 14.61 3.68
C GLY A 79 3.61 14.85 4.62
N ILE A 80 4.61 13.96 4.62
CA ILE A 80 5.83 14.09 5.44
C ILE A 80 6.70 15.25 4.94
N LEU A 81 6.86 15.39 3.61
CA LEU A 81 7.64 16.45 2.98
C LEU A 81 7.09 17.85 3.29
N PHE A 82 5.77 18.02 3.19
CA PHE A 82 5.11 19.30 3.50
C PHE A 82 5.23 19.70 4.97
N ASP A 83 5.08 18.76 5.91
CA ASP A 83 5.27 19.08 7.35
C ASP A 83 6.71 19.49 7.63
N LYS A 84 7.68 18.76 7.07
CA LYS A 84 9.10 19.05 7.26
C LYS A 84 9.51 20.38 6.64
N TYR A 85 8.88 20.77 5.52
CA TYR A 85 9.07 22.08 4.90
C TYR A 85 8.47 23.21 5.75
N ILE A 86 7.23 23.05 6.25
CA ILE A 86 6.57 24.02 7.13
C ILE A 86 7.33 24.21 8.43
N ARG A 87 7.89 23.15 9.03
CA ARG A 87 8.62 23.22 10.31
C ARG A 87 10.01 23.87 10.20
N LYS A 88 10.53 24.06 8.97
CA LYS A 88 11.83 24.69 8.71
C LYS A 88 11.75 26.22 8.54
N TYR A 89 10.56 26.77 8.39
CA TYR A 89 10.26 28.20 8.35
C TYR A 89 9.47 28.62 9.58
#